data_AF-A0A2N5HZH3-F1
#
_entry.id   AF-A0A2N5HZH3-F1
#
_cell.length_a   1.000
_cell.length_b   1.000
_cell.length_c   1.000
_cell.angle_alpha   90.00
_cell.angle_beta   90.00
_cell.angle_gamma   90.00
#
_symmetry.space_group_name_H-M   'P 1'
#
loop_
_entity.id
_entity.type
_entity.pdbx_description
1 polymer ?
#
loop_
_entity_poly.entity_id
_entity_poly.type
_entity_poly.pdbx_seq_one_letter_code
_entity_poly.pdbx_strand_id
1 'polypeptide(L)'
;MNRINQKGMELIQYKKELSKDYPDLIKNSLVLALEQMVENKVLDLDTYMNIKDESFLDTDFGKYLLTKPSFTKTEEEIFKEFEVLRKILDGKLTEHHAEGLKTESIIDKDVILITRKFCINEAFTMSYFGVDEKDLLKLMKRRGFVEKFAVLRLTAIFKELMTKVTYPEELFTLDVSLVYFDKDENGYSIDLTFEVNIEDVESQKNLDAICEHINNIKKEAEDFYHTKTVF
;
A
#
# COMPACT_ATOMS: atom_id res chain seq x y z
N MET A 1 3.69 -6.20 9.06
CA MET A 1 2.68 -5.66 10.01
C MET A 1 2.08 -6.75 10.91
N ASN A 2 1.89 -6.49 12.22
CA ASN A 2 1.29 -7.46 13.15
C ASN A 2 -0.23 -7.62 12.90
N ARG A 3 -0.68 -8.85 12.61
CA ARG A 3 -2.10 -9.18 12.36
C ARG A 3 -2.86 -9.64 13.62
N ILE A 4 -2.19 -9.76 14.76
CA ILE A 4 -2.79 -10.16 16.04
C ILE A 4 -3.41 -8.95 16.73
N ASN A 5 -4.65 -9.07 17.20
CA ASN A 5 -5.35 -8.00 17.91
C ASN A 5 -4.85 -7.84 19.35
N GLN A 6 -5.35 -6.84 20.06
CA GLN A 6 -4.91 -6.54 21.43
C GLN A 6 -5.05 -7.76 22.37
N LYS A 7 -6.16 -8.51 22.28
CA LYS A 7 -6.38 -9.69 23.13
C LYS A 7 -5.36 -10.79 22.83
N GLY A 8 -5.08 -11.05 21.56
CA GLY A 8 -4.06 -12.03 21.18
C GLY A 8 -2.66 -11.59 21.63
N MET A 9 -2.36 -10.29 21.60
CA MET A 9 -1.09 -9.74 22.08
C MET A 9 -0.95 -9.89 23.60
N GLU A 10 -2.02 -9.66 24.36
CA GLU A 10 -2.06 -9.93 25.80
C GLU A 10 -1.77 -11.41 26.10
N LEU A 11 -2.36 -12.34 25.35
CA LEU A 11 -2.09 -13.78 25.50
C LEU A 11 -0.64 -14.15 25.15
N ILE A 12 -0.06 -13.56 24.11
CA ILE A 12 1.37 -13.76 23.79
C ILE A 12 2.25 -13.25 24.93
N GLN A 13 1.87 -12.14 25.57
CA GLN A 13 2.60 -11.62 26.73
C GLN A 13 2.48 -12.56 27.92
N TYR A 14 1.28 -13.07 28.23
CA TYR A 14 1.10 -14.11 29.26
C TYR A 14 1.98 -15.33 28.98
N LYS A 15 2.04 -15.79 27.73
CA LYS A 15 2.88 -16.92 27.33
C LYS A 15 4.36 -16.65 27.61
N LYS A 16 4.85 -15.49 27.18
CA LYS A 16 6.23 -15.04 27.43
C LYS A 16 6.55 -14.97 28.93
N GLU A 17 5.63 -14.46 29.74
CA GLU A 17 5.83 -14.36 31.19
C GLU A 17 5.79 -15.74 31.88
N LEU A 18 4.93 -16.66 31.43
CA LEU A 18 4.88 -18.03 31.94
C LEU A 18 6.13 -18.84 31.61
N SER A 19 6.74 -18.59 30.45
CA SER A 19 7.98 -19.24 30.01
C SER A 19 9.23 -18.76 30.77
N LYS A 20 9.14 -17.70 31.58
CA LYS A 20 10.25 -17.20 32.40
C LYS A 20 10.40 -17.99 33.70
N ASP A 21 11.63 -17.97 34.22
CA ASP A 21 11.95 -18.58 35.52
C ASP A 21 11.50 -17.66 36.68
N TYR A 22 10.21 -17.68 36.97
CA TYR A 22 9.62 -16.99 38.10
C TYR A 22 9.31 -17.95 39.27
N PRO A 23 9.29 -17.43 40.52
CA PRO A 23 8.75 -18.16 41.67
C PRO A 23 7.33 -18.69 41.42
N ASP A 24 7.03 -19.85 42.00
CA ASP A 24 5.73 -20.52 41.84
C ASP A 24 4.53 -19.62 42.17
N LEU A 25 4.68 -18.72 43.14
CA LEU A 25 3.64 -17.76 43.50
C LEU A 25 3.24 -16.86 42.32
N ILE A 26 4.23 -16.37 41.55
CA ILE A 26 4.00 -15.51 40.38
C ILE A 26 3.39 -16.34 39.25
N LYS A 27 3.92 -17.55 38.98
CA LYS A 27 3.36 -18.46 37.97
C LYS A 27 1.90 -18.82 38.26
N ASN A 28 1.59 -19.17 39.51
CA ASN A 28 0.23 -19.46 39.95
C ASN A 28 -0.71 -18.25 39.81
N SER A 29 -0.18 -17.03 40.01
CA SER A 29 -0.97 -15.80 39.85
C SER A 29 -1.30 -15.54 38.36
N LEU A 30 -0.36 -15.79 37.46
CA LEU A 30 -0.59 -15.70 36.02
C LEU A 30 -1.59 -16.76 35.53
N VAL A 31 -1.48 -17.99 36.03
CA VAL A 31 -2.43 -19.08 35.71
C VAL A 31 -3.83 -18.74 36.22
N LEU A 32 -3.97 -18.22 37.44
CA LEU A 32 -5.26 -17.76 37.97
C LEU A 32 -5.91 -16.68 37.10
N ALA A 33 -5.13 -15.73 36.59
CA ALA A 33 -5.64 -14.71 35.68
C ALA A 33 -6.20 -15.34 34.38
N LEU A 34 -5.50 -16.33 33.82
CA LEU A 34 -5.97 -17.07 32.65
C LEU A 34 -7.22 -17.90 32.95
N GLU A 35 -7.32 -18.52 34.12
CA GLU A 35 -8.52 -19.26 34.56
C GLU A 35 -9.74 -18.33 34.64
N GLN A 36 -9.58 -17.13 35.19
CA GLN A 36 -10.64 -16.12 35.21
C GLN A 36 -11.06 -15.68 33.79
N MET A 37 -10.12 -15.62 32.83
CA MET A 37 -10.46 -15.33 31.43
C MET A 37 -11.30 -16.45 30.80
N VAL A 38 -11.07 -17.71 31.18
CA VAL A 38 -11.89 -18.85 30.75
C VAL A 38 -13.28 -18.79 31.38
N GLU A 39 -13.37 -18.54 32.69
CA GLU A 39 -14.64 -18.41 33.40
C GLU A 39 -15.52 -17.30 32.81
N ASN A 40 -14.91 -16.16 32.46
CA ASN A 40 -15.58 -15.04 31.83
C ASN A 40 -15.83 -15.22 30.32
N LYS A 41 -15.52 -16.40 29.76
CA LYS A 41 -15.68 -16.75 28.33
C LYS A 41 -14.92 -15.81 27.38
N VAL A 42 -13.85 -15.21 27.86
CA VAL A 42 -12.91 -14.41 27.06
C VAL A 42 -11.91 -15.32 26.34
N LEU A 43 -11.57 -16.46 26.97
CA LEU A 43 -10.63 -17.45 26.49
C LEU A 43 -11.32 -18.82 26.37
N ASP A 44 -11.12 -19.53 25.26
CA ASP A 44 -11.57 -20.91 25.13
C ASP A 44 -10.60 -21.89 25.81
N LEU A 45 -11.12 -23.06 26.21
CA LEU A 45 -10.36 -24.09 26.91
C LEU A 45 -9.16 -24.60 26.12
N ASP A 46 -9.28 -24.72 24.78
CA ASP A 46 -8.16 -25.20 23.95
C ASP A 46 -7.01 -24.20 23.96
N THR A 47 -7.33 -22.91 23.81
CA THR A 47 -6.33 -21.83 23.90
C THR A 47 -5.71 -21.74 25.29
N TYR A 48 -6.49 -21.96 26.36
CA TYR A 48 -5.97 -22.05 27.73
C TYR A 48 -4.99 -23.23 27.94
N MET A 49 -5.28 -24.40 27.35
CA MET A 49 -4.35 -25.53 27.44
C MET A 49 -3.04 -25.25 26.69
N ASN A 50 -3.15 -24.67 25.48
CA ASN A 50 -1.98 -24.36 24.65
C ASN A 50 -1.08 -23.28 25.26
N ILE A 51 -1.65 -22.26 25.93
CA ILE A 51 -0.83 -21.21 26.56
C ILE A 51 -0.03 -21.77 27.75
N LYS A 52 -0.59 -22.73 28.48
CA LYS A 52 0.05 -23.35 29.66
C LYS A 52 1.11 -24.39 29.31
N ASP A 53 1.05 -24.97 28.11
CA ASP A 53 1.99 -26.00 27.67
C ASP A 53 3.42 -25.43 27.51
N GLU A 54 4.33 -25.81 28.42
CA GLU A 54 5.74 -25.38 28.40
C GLU A 54 6.49 -25.83 27.14
N SER A 55 6.04 -26.90 26.48
CA SER A 55 6.64 -27.36 25.22
C SER A 55 6.22 -26.53 24.01
N PHE A 56 5.17 -25.74 24.15
CA PHE A 56 4.66 -24.89 23.08
C PHE A 56 5.38 -23.54 23.10
N LEU A 57 6.22 -23.27 22.10
CA LEU A 57 7.02 -22.06 22.04
C LEU A 57 6.16 -20.82 21.74
N ASP A 58 6.61 -19.66 22.21
CA ASP A 58 5.93 -18.37 22.02
C ASP A 58 5.64 -18.07 20.53
N THR A 59 6.56 -18.45 19.65
CA THR A 59 6.42 -18.28 18.19
C THR A 59 5.33 -19.16 17.59
N ASP A 60 5.17 -20.38 18.11
CA ASP A 60 4.16 -21.33 17.64
C ASP A 60 2.79 -21.00 18.23
N PHE A 61 2.77 -20.49 19.46
CA PHE A 61 1.58 -19.91 20.06
C PHE A 61 1.06 -18.70 19.29
N GLY A 62 1.95 -17.80 18.83
CA GLY A 62 1.56 -16.70 17.94
C GLY A 62 0.93 -17.18 16.64
N LYS A 63 1.51 -18.20 15.99
CA LYS A 63 0.93 -18.81 14.77
C LYS A 63 -0.41 -19.46 15.05
N TYR A 64 -0.57 -20.13 16.20
CA TYR A 64 -1.85 -20.71 16.62
C TYR A 64 -2.93 -19.63 16.77
N LEU A 65 -2.63 -18.50 17.42
CA LEU A 65 -3.59 -17.41 17.60
C LEU A 65 -4.05 -16.82 16.26
N LEU A 66 -3.19 -16.79 15.23
CA LEU A 66 -3.57 -16.34 13.89
C LEU A 66 -4.61 -17.25 13.22
N THR A 67 -4.77 -18.50 13.67
CA THR A 67 -5.82 -19.40 13.18
C THR A 67 -7.19 -19.15 13.80
N LYS A 68 -7.26 -18.28 14.82
CA LYS A 68 -8.46 -18.04 15.64
C LYS A 68 -8.99 -16.61 15.40
N PRO A 69 -10.18 -16.46 14.80
CA PRO A 69 -10.75 -15.15 14.48
C PRO A 69 -10.89 -14.19 15.68
N SER A 70 -11.04 -14.73 16.89
CA SER A 70 -11.15 -13.95 18.13
C SER A 70 -9.86 -13.19 18.51
N PHE A 71 -8.71 -13.62 17.98
CA PHE A 71 -7.39 -13.08 18.31
C PHE A 71 -6.69 -12.42 17.10
N THR A 72 -7.30 -12.48 15.92
CA THR A 72 -6.87 -11.76 14.73
C THR A 72 -7.53 -10.40 14.66
N LYS A 73 -6.82 -9.43 14.07
CA LYS A 73 -7.40 -8.13 13.71
C LYS A 73 -8.47 -8.33 12.64
N THR A 74 -9.50 -7.50 12.70
CA THR A 74 -10.49 -7.34 11.65
C THR A 74 -9.91 -6.55 10.48
N GLU A 75 -10.52 -6.68 9.29
CA GLU A 75 -10.14 -5.89 8.12
C GLU A 75 -10.22 -4.39 8.40
N GLU A 76 -11.19 -3.94 9.20
CA GLU A 76 -11.33 -2.53 9.57
C GLU A 76 -10.19 -2.03 10.46
N GLU A 77 -9.73 -2.84 11.42
CA GLU A 77 -8.57 -2.50 12.27
C GLU A 77 -7.29 -2.40 11.42
N ILE A 78 -7.08 -3.38 10.54
CA ILE A 78 -5.96 -3.38 9.58
C ILE A 78 -6.02 -2.16 8.68
N PHE A 79 -7.18 -1.85 8.11
CA PHE A 79 -7.36 -0.69 7.24
C PHE A 79 -7.03 0.62 7.96
N LYS A 80 -7.47 0.78 9.21
CA LYS A 80 -7.14 1.98 10.02
C LYS A 80 -5.63 2.12 10.23
N GLU A 81 -4.91 1.03 10.48
CA GLU A 81 -3.46 1.04 10.61
C GLU A 81 -2.76 1.43 9.31
N PHE A 82 -3.21 0.86 8.18
CA PHE A 82 -2.73 1.24 6.86
C PHE A 82 -2.94 2.72 6.58
N GLU A 83 -4.12 3.27 6.90
CA GLU A 83 -4.43 4.67 6.67
C GLU A 83 -3.59 5.62 7.53
N VAL A 84 -3.17 5.21 8.73
CA VAL A 84 -2.21 5.98 9.54
C VAL A 84 -0.85 6.02 8.84
N LEU A 85 -0.36 4.87 8.38
CA LEU A 85 0.92 4.77 7.67
C LEU A 85 0.89 5.50 6.33
N ARG A 86 -0.20 5.40 5.56
CA ARG A 86 -0.41 6.12 4.31
C ARG A 86 -0.35 7.63 4.53
N LYS A 87 -0.96 8.16 5.60
CA LYS A 87 -0.86 9.58 5.95
C LYS A 87 0.55 10.03 6.30
N ILE A 88 1.34 9.17 6.95
CA ILE A 88 2.75 9.45 7.22
C ILE A 88 3.52 9.56 5.90
N LEU A 89 3.30 8.60 5.00
CA LEU A 89 3.91 8.62 3.66
C LEU A 89 3.46 9.84 2.84
N ASP A 90 2.18 10.21 2.86
CA ASP A 90 1.64 11.41 2.20
C ASP A 90 2.32 12.69 2.71
N GLY A 91 2.50 12.80 4.02
CA GLY A 91 3.23 13.91 4.65
C GLY A 91 4.67 13.98 4.14
N LYS A 92 5.35 12.83 4.09
CA LYS A 92 6.73 12.72 3.60
C LYS A 92 6.87 13.04 2.12
N LEU A 93 5.99 12.53 1.26
CA LEU A 93 5.98 12.89 -0.16
C LEU A 93 5.79 14.40 -0.35
N THR A 94 4.98 15.05 0.49
CA THR A 94 4.78 16.50 0.48
C THR A 94 6.06 17.25 0.89
N GLU A 95 6.75 16.81 1.95
CA GLU A 95 8.05 17.37 2.36
C GLU A 95 9.10 17.33 1.24
N HIS A 96 9.05 16.30 0.40
CA HIS A 96 9.94 16.10 -0.74
C HIS A 96 9.45 16.76 -2.04
N HIS A 97 8.45 17.64 -2.00
CA HIS A 97 7.89 18.32 -3.18
C HIS A 97 7.39 17.37 -4.27
N ALA A 98 6.80 16.25 -3.87
CA ALA A 98 6.22 15.25 -4.77
C ALA A 98 4.72 15.50 -4.96
N GLU A 99 4.30 16.75 -5.20
CA GLU A 99 2.87 17.07 -5.33
C GLU A 99 2.22 16.42 -6.56
N GLY A 100 0.91 16.16 -6.51
CA GLY A 100 0.18 15.58 -7.64
C GLY A 100 0.30 14.05 -7.75
N LEU A 101 0.90 13.40 -6.77
CA LEU A 101 0.79 11.95 -6.55
C LEU A 101 -0.48 11.63 -5.75
N LYS A 102 -1.13 10.53 -6.08
CA LYS A 102 -2.24 9.95 -5.30
C LYS A 102 -1.75 8.70 -4.59
N THR A 103 -2.20 8.46 -3.37
CA THR A 103 -1.84 7.25 -2.61
C THR A 103 -3.06 6.43 -2.24
N GLU A 104 -2.91 5.11 -2.25
CA GLU A 104 -3.96 4.16 -1.91
C GLU A 104 -3.40 2.97 -1.13
N SER A 105 -4.11 2.54 -0.10
CA SER A 105 -3.75 1.39 0.74
C SER A 105 -4.25 0.08 0.10
N ILE A 106 -3.35 -0.85 -0.24
CA ILE A 106 -3.71 -2.16 -0.80
C ILE A 106 -3.41 -3.26 0.24
N ILE A 107 -4.40 -3.56 1.07
CA ILE A 107 -4.26 -4.47 2.22
C ILE A 107 -3.83 -5.88 1.80
N ASP A 108 -4.43 -6.42 0.74
CA ASP A 108 -4.20 -7.80 0.30
C ASP A 108 -2.76 -8.06 -0.15
N LYS A 109 -2.06 -7.00 -0.58
CA LYS A 109 -0.67 -7.04 -1.04
C LYS A 109 0.32 -6.54 0.01
N ASP A 110 -0.15 -6.02 1.15
CA ASP A 110 0.70 -5.35 2.12
C ASP A 110 1.53 -4.17 1.54
N VAL A 111 0.93 -3.40 0.63
CA VAL A 111 1.59 -2.24 -0.01
C VAL A 111 0.75 -0.96 0.06
N ILE A 112 1.43 0.18 -0.01
CA ILE A 112 0.82 1.46 -0.37
C ILE A 112 1.19 1.74 -1.83
N LEU A 113 0.17 1.94 -2.66
CA LEU A 113 0.30 2.29 -4.07
C LEU A 113 0.36 3.80 -4.20
N ILE A 114 1.38 4.32 -4.85
CA ILE A 114 1.53 5.74 -5.18
C ILE A 114 1.38 5.88 -6.69
N THR A 115 0.53 6.78 -7.17
CA THR A 115 0.17 6.90 -8.58
C THR A 115 0.36 8.33 -9.09
N ARG A 116 1.07 8.47 -10.21
CA ARG A 116 1.06 9.67 -11.04
C ARG A 116 0.29 9.39 -12.33
N LYS A 117 -0.75 10.16 -12.58
CA LYS A 117 -1.59 10.05 -13.78
C LYS A 117 -1.13 11.03 -14.86
N PHE A 118 -1.10 10.55 -16.10
CA PHE A 118 -0.83 11.35 -17.29
C PHE A 118 -1.99 11.21 -18.27
N CYS A 119 -2.57 12.32 -18.73
CA CYS A 119 -3.81 12.30 -19.49
C CYS A 119 -3.72 13.12 -20.79
N ILE A 120 -4.19 12.51 -21.88
CA ILE A 120 -4.55 13.18 -23.13
C ILE A 120 -6.04 13.50 -23.05
N ASN A 121 -6.32 14.72 -22.60
CA ASN A 121 -7.69 15.23 -22.42
C ASN A 121 -8.16 16.07 -23.63
N GLU A 122 -9.36 16.62 -23.50
CA GLU A 122 -9.98 17.48 -24.52
C GLU A 122 -9.13 18.71 -24.86
N ALA A 123 -8.64 19.42 -23.84
CA ALA A 123 -7.82 20.62 -24.00
C ALA A 123 -6.52 20.32 -24.76
N PHE A 124 -5.84 19.23 -24.40
CA PHE A 124 -4.67 18.75 -25.12
C PHE A 124 -5.02 18.45 -26.58
N THR A 125 -6.10 17.72 -26.82
CA THR A 125 -6.50 17.28 -28.16
C THR A 125 -6.80 18.47 -29.07
N MET A 126 -7.54 19.46 -28.58
CA MET A 126 -7.84 20.68 -29.32
C MET A 126 -6.57 21.46 -29.68
N SER A 127 -5.66 21.63 -28.71
CA SER A 127 -4.41 22.37 -28.91
C SER A 127 -3.45 21.64 -29.85
N TYR A 128 -3.22 20.35 -29.63
CA TYR A 128 -2.24 19.55 -30.37
C TYR A 128 -2.66 19.30 -31.82
N PHE A 129 -3.95 19.05 -32.07
CA PHE A 129 -4.46 18.79 -33.42
C PHE A 129 -5.01 20.04 -34.11
N GLY A 130 -5.08 21.19 -33.43
CA GLY A 130 -5.63 22.43 -33.99
C GLY A 130 -7.10 22.30 -34.39
N VAL A 131 -7.90 21.62 -33.57
CA VAL A 131 -9.31 21.33 -33.86
C VAL A 131 -10.25 22.06 -32.93
N ASP A 132 -11.39 22.49 -33.47
CA ASP A 132 -12.47 23.08 -32.69
C ASP A 132 -13.29 22.02 -31.96
N GLU A 133 -14.02 22.44 -30.93
CA GLU A 133 -14.87 21.59 -30.08
C GLU A 133 -15.88 20.75 -30.90
N LYS A 134 -16.37 21.29 -32.02
CA LYS A 134 -17.32 20.60 -32.91
C LYS A 134 -16.74 19.34 -33.55
N ASP A 135 -15.44 19.33 -33.81
CA ASP A 135 -14.74 18.18 -34.41
C ASP A 135 -14.08 17.29 -33.35
N LEU A 136 -13.79 17.84 -32.16
CA LEU A 136 -13.33 17.09 -31.00
C LEU A 136 -14.24 15.88 -30.67
N LEU A 137 -15.55 16.11 -30.62
CA LEU A 137 -16.55 15.07 -30.34
C LEU A 137 -16.50 13.89 -31.32
N LYS A 138 -16.08 14.13 -32.57
CA LYS A 138 -15.92 13.06 -33.56
C LYS A 138 -14.62 12.29 -33.34
N LEU A 139 -13.56 12.98 -32.94
CA LEU A 139 -12.22 12.42 -32.74
C LEU A 139 -12.11 11.59 -31.46
N MET A 140 -12.80 12.01 -30.39
CA MET A 140 -12.78 11.38 -29.07
C MET A 140 -13.81 10.26 -28.88
N LYS A 141 -14.59 9.93 -29.92
CA LYS A 141 -15.49 8.76 -29.89
C LYS A 141 -14.73 7.51 -29.45
N ARG A 142 -15.42 6.60 -28.77
CA ARG A 142 -14.89 5.28 -28.42
C ARG A 142 -14.42 4.55 -29.69
N ARG A 143 -13.23 3.96 -29.64
CA ARG A 143 -12.46 3.38 -30.76
C ARG A 143 -12.09 4.39 -31.86
N GLY A 144 -12.17 5.68 -31.53
CA GLY A 144 -11.87 6.79 -32.40
C GLY A 144 -10.37 7.03 -32.58
N PHE A 145 -10.05 8.14 -33.23
CA PHE A 145 -8.67 8.49 -33.53
C PHE A 145 -7.87 8.80 -32.25
N VAL A 146 -8.45 9.54 -31.31
CA VAL A 146 -7.74 9.99 -30.09
C VAL A 146 -7.40 8.81 -29.19
N GLU A 147 -8.28 7.81 -29.08
CA GLU A 147 -7.96 6.56 -28.34
C GLU A 147 -6.72 5.88 -28.92
N LYS A 148 -6.69 5.67 -30.24
CA LYS A 148 -5.57 5.02 -30.93
C LYS A 148 -4.29 5.84 -30.80
N PHE A 149 -4.41 7.17 -30.93
CA PHE A 149 -3.30 8.08 -30.73
C PHE A 149 -2.76 7.98 -29.30
N ALA A 150 -3.62 8.03 -28.29
CA ALA A 150 -3.22 7.94 -26.90
C ALA A 150 -2.56 6.61 -26.57
N VAL A 151 -3.16 5.49 -27.00
CA VAL A 151 -2.57 4.14 -26.85
C VAL A 151 -1.17 4.10 -27.45
N LEU A 152 -1.00 4.53 -28.70
CA LEU A 152 0.32 4.48 -29.35
C LEU A 152 1.32 5.45 -28.71
N ARG A 153 0.90 6.68 -28.43
CA ARG A 153 1.79 7.76 -27.98
C ARG A 153 2.20 7.56 -26.53
N LEU A 154 1.25 7.37 -25.62
CA LEU A 154 1.53 7.17 -24.20
C LEU A 154 2.33 5.90 -23.96
N THR A 155 1.93 4.78 -24.58
CA THR A 155 2.71 3.53 -24.44
C THR A 155 4.14 3.68 -24.97
N ALA A 156 4.35 4.40 -26.09
CA ALA A 156 5.70 4.65 -26.58
C ALA A 156 6.54 5.52 -25.62
N ILE A 157 5.95 6.61 -25.09
CA ILE A 157 6.60 7.51 -24.12
C ILE A 157 7.02 6.74 -22.88
N PHE A 158 6.10 6.00 -22.26
CA PHE A 158 6.37 5.31 -21.01
C PHE A 158 7.24 4.07 -21.20
N LYS A 159 7.13 3.37 -22.33
CA LYS A 159 8.07 2.29 -22.65
C LYS A 159 9.51 2.82 -22.77
N GLU A 160 9.71 3.99 -23.39
CA GLU A 160 11.03 4.61 -23.48
C GLU A 160 11.51 5.08 -22.09
N LEU A 161 10.64 5.73 -21.30
CA LEU A 161 10.93 6.15 -19.93
C LEU A 161 11.40 4.96 -19.06
N MET A 162 10.64 3.86 -19.06
CA MET A 162 10.95 2.67 -18.25
C MET A 162 12.27 2.00 -18.63
N THR A 163 12.80 2.24 -19.83
CA THR A 163 14.15 1.76 -20.21
C THR A 163 15.28 2.68 -19.76
N LYS A 164 14.98 3.91 -19.34
CA LYS A 164 15.96 4.93 -18.96
C LYS A 164 16.04 5.14 -17.45
N VAL A 165 14.89 5.06 -16.79
CA VAL A 165 14.79 5.25 -15.35
C VAL A 165 15.54 4.13 -14.63
N THR A 166 16.42 4.53 -13.72
CA THR A 166 17.07 3.62 -12.77
C THR A 166 16.50 3.90 -11.39
N TYR A 167 16.07 2.86 -10.68
CA TYR A 167 15.51 2.98 -9.35
C TYR A 167 15.93 1.80 -8.47
N PRO A 168 15.95 1.98 -7.14
CA PRO A 168 16.28 0.92 -6.21
C PRO A 168 15.10 -0.04 -6.07
N GLU A 169 15.15 -1.18 -6.78
CA GLU A 169 14.11 -2.23 -6.74
C GLU A 169 13.88 -2.80 -5.34
N GLU A 170 14.86 -2.68 -4.45
CA GLU A 170 14.75 -3.07 -3.04
C GLU A 170 13.88 -2.14 -2.20
N LEU A 171 13.61 -0.91 -2.68
CA LEU A 171 12.82 0.08 -1.95
C LEU A 171 11.37 0.15 -2.43
N PHE A 172 11.12 -0.05 -3.71
CA PHE A 172 9.77 -0.06 -4.28
C PHE A 172 9.75 -0.73 -5.66
N THR A 173 8.57 -1.17 -6.07
CA THR A 173 8.32 -1.63 -7.44
C THR A 173 7.77 -0.47 -8.27
N LEU A 174 8.22 -0.35 -9.53
CA LEU A 174 7.74 0.64 -10.49
C LEU A 174 7.00 -0.07 -11.63
N ASP A 175 5.81 0.41 -11.98
CA ASP A 175 5.04 -0.14 -13.11
C ASP A 175 4.27 0.97 -13.85
N VAL A 176 3.78 0.64 -15.04
CA VAL A 176 2.96 1.52 -15.87
C VAL A 176 1.71 0.78 -16.32
N SER A 177 0.54 1.40 -16.12
CA SER A 177 -0.73 0.81 -16.52
C SER A 177 -0.91 0.81 -18.04
N LEU A 178 -1.90 0.04 -18.51
CA LEU A 178 -2.39 0.18 -19.88
C LEU A 178 -3.16 1.49 -20.02
N VAL A 179 -3.16 2.06 -21.22
CA VAL A 179 -3.95 3.26 -21.50
C VAL A 179 -5.44 2.96 -21.35
N TYR A 180 -6.15 3.79 -20.58
CA TYR A 180 -7.57 3.64 -20.30
C TYR A 180 -8.32 4.95 -20.50
N PHE A 181 -9.64 4.87 -20.68
CA PHE A 181 -10.50 6.06 -20.71
C PHE A 181 -10.83 6.50 -19.29
N ASP A 182 -10.43 7.72 -18.97
CA ASP A 182 -10.67 8.38 -17.70
C ASP A 182 -11.89 9.28 -17.81
N LYS A 183 -12.92 8.96 -17.03
CA LYS A 183 -14.18 9.70 -17.03
C LYS A 183 -14.06 11.06 -16.36
N ASP A 184 -13.19 11.18 -15.36
CA ASP A 184 -13.07 12.41 -14.57
C ASP A 184 -12.32 13.48 -15.37
N GLU A 185 -11.29 13.05 -16.10
CA GLU A 185 -10.50 13.91 -16.99
C GLU A 185 -11.09 14.02 -18.41
N ASN A 186 -12.17 13.27 -18.68
CA ASN A 186 -12.78 13.10 -20.00
C ASN A 186 -11.73 12.89 -21.11
N GLY A 187 -10.85 11.92 -20.90
CA GLY A 187 -9.64 11.74 -21.70
C GLY A 187 -9.09 10.33 -21.64
N TYR A 188 -7.93 10.12 -22.26
CA TYR A 188 -7.22 8.84 -22.20
C TYR A 188 -5.98 8.98 -21.32
N SER A 189 -5.92 8.18 -20.27
CA SER A 189 -4.92 8.25 -19.21
C SER A 189 -4.01 7.03 -19.21
N ILE A 190 -2.81 7.22 -18.71
CA ILE A 190 -1.86 6.17 -18.32
C ILE A 190 -1.33 6.53 -16.92
N ASP A 191 -1.14 5.51 -16.09
CA ASP A 191 -0.68 5.69 -14.71
C ASP A 191 0.74 5.15 -14.57
N LEU A 192 1.61 5.94 -13.95
CA LEU A 192 2.89 5.51 -13.42
C LEU A 192 2.70 5.21 -11.94
N THR A 193 2.99 3.98 -11.54
CA THR A 193 2.68 3.47 -10.21
C THR A 193 3.93 3.01 -9.48
N PHE A 194 4.02 3.35 -8.20
CA PHE A 194 5.05 2.90 -7.27
C PHE A 194 4.37 2.07 -6.17
N GLU A 195 4.76 0.80 -6.01
CA GLU A 195 4.31 -0.05 -4.92
C GLU A 195 5.37 -0.05 -3.82
N VAL A 196 5.04 0.50 -2.64
CA VAL A 196 5.93 0.56 -1.46
C VAL A 196 5.40 -0.40 -0.41
N ASN A 197 6.27 -1.26 0.14
CA ASN A 197 5.88 -2.20 1.19
C ASN A 197 5.50 -1.46 2.48
N ILE A 198 4.40 -1.88 3.11
CA ILE A 198 3.91 -1.27 4.34
C ILE A 198 4.93 -1.36 5.49
N GLU A 199 5.76 -2.40 5.52
CA GLU A 199 6.77 -2.62 6.56
C GLU A 199 7.92 -1.60 6.48
N ASP A 200 8.27 -1.16 5.27
CA ASP A 200 9.27 -0.10 5.07
C ASP A 200 8.74 1.25 5.56
N VAL A 201 7.45 1.52 5.34
CA VAL A 201 6.78 2.72 5.86
C VAL A 201 6.63 2.67 7.38
N GLU A 202 6.24 1.53 7.94
CA GLU A 202 6.09 1.30 9.38
C GLU A 202 7.42 1.48 10.12
N SER A 203 8.51 0.94 9.59
CA SER A 203 9.85 1.08 10.17
C SER A 203 10.46 2.47 9.99
N GLN A 204 9.84 3.32 9.15
CA GLN A 204 10.37 4.62 8.68
C GLN A 204 11.79 4.52 8.09
N LYS A 205 12.26 3.32 7.80
CA LYS A 205 13.59 3.08 7.30
C LYS A 205 13.58 3.37 5.81
N ASN A 206 14.56 4.14 5.34
CA ASN A 206 14.68 4.53 3.93
C ASN A 206 13.50 5.35 3.37
N LEU A 207 12.56 5.82 4.21
CA LEU A 207 11.37 6.54 3.75
C LEU A 207 11.72 7.83 3.02
N ASP A 208 12.74 8.54 3.48
CA ASP A 208 13.25 9.74 2.79
C ASP A 208 13.86 9.37 1.42
N ALA A 209 14.63 8.28 1.34
CA ALA A 209 15.21 7.81 0.08
C ALA A 209 14.12 7.36 -0.92
N ILE A 210 13.09 6.66 -0.45
CA ILE A 210 11.90 6.29 -1.24
C ILE A 210 11.27 7.55 -1.82
N CYS A 211 10.96 8.55 -0.99
CA CYS A 211 10.30 9.77 -1.43
C CYS A 211 11.16 10.58 -2.42
N GLU A 212 12.47 10.67 -2.18
CA GLU A 212 13.42 11.34 -3.06
C GLU A 212 13.46 10.68 -4.45
N HIS A 213 13.62 9.35 -4.50
CA HIS A 213 13.63 8.60 -5.76
C HIS A 213 12.30 8.72 -6.51
N ILE A 214 11.17 8.57 -5.82
CA ILE A 214 9.84 8.73 -6.43
C ILE A 214 9.68 10.12 -7.03
N ASN A 215 10.11 11.18 -6.32
CA ASN A 215 10.02 12.54 -6.84
C ASN A 215 10.91 12.76 -8.07
N ASN A 216 12.12 12.21 -8.07
CA ASN A 216 13.03 12.31 -9.21
C ASN A 216 12.43 11.61 -10.44
N ILE A 217 11.91 10.39 -10.28
CA ILE A 217 11.27 9.64 -11.37
C ILE A 217 10.01 10.35 -11.85
N LYS A 218 9.20 10.90 -10.94
CA LYS A 218 8.03 11.73 -11.29
C LYS A 218 8.44 12.90 -12.17
N LYS A 219 9.48 13.66 -11.79
CA LYS A 219 9.96 14.81 -12.58
C LYS A 219 10.46 14.38 -13.95
N GLU A 220 11.27 13.31 -14.00
CA GLU A 220 11.73 12.76 -15.27
C GLU A 220 10.55 12.34 -16.16
N ALA A 221 9.53 11.69 -15.60
CA ALA A 221 8.33 11.30 -16.32
C ALA A 221 7.53 12.50 -16.85
N GLU A 222 7.40 13.56 -16.06
CA GLU A 222 6.76 14.81 -16.46
C GLU A 222 7.51 15.49 -17.59
N ASP A 223 8.83 15.62 -17.48
CA ASP A 223 9.69 16.20 -18.52
C ASP A 223 9.62 15.38 -19.81
N PHE A 224 9.65 14.05 -19.70
CA PHE A 224 9.55 13.15 -20.85
C PHE A 224 8.19 13.26 -21.54
N TYR A 225 7.12 13.28 -20.73
CA TYR A 225 5.77 13.46 -21.21
C TYR A 225 5.64 14.79 -21.94
N HIS A 226 6.04 15.91 -21.34
CA HIS A 226 5.94 17.24 -21.94
C HIS A 226 6.76 17.35 -23.22
N THR A 227 8.02 16.92 -23.23
CA THR A 227 8.89 16.98 -24.42
C THR A 227 8.33 16.18 -25.59
N LYS A 228 7.60 15.10 -25.30
CA LYS A 228 7.03 14.22 -26.33
C LYS A 228 5.56 14.54 -26.62
N THR A 229 4.95 15.53 -25.96
CA THR A 229 3.54 15.89 -26.19
C THR A 229 3.34 17.37 -26.52
N VAL A 230 4.35 18.22 -26.32
CA VAL A 230 4.34 19.64 -26.69
C VAL A 230 5.25 19.84 -27.91
N PHE A 231 4.76 20.59 -28.91
CA PHE A 231 5.52 21.04 -30.08
C PHE A 231 6.17 22.40 -29.81
#